data_AF-A0A963FE70-F1
#
_entry.id   AF-A0A963FE70-F1
#
_cell.length_a   1.000
_cell.length_b   1.000
_cell.length_c   1.000
_cell.angle_alpha   90.00
_cell.angle_beta   90.00
_cell.angle_gamma   90.00
#
_symmetry.space_group_name_H-M   'P 1'
#
loop_
_entity.id
_entity.type
_entity.pdbx_description
1 polymer ?
#
loop_
_entity_poly.entity_id
_entity_poly.type
_entity_poly.pdbx_seq_one_letter_code
_entity_poly.pdbx_strand_id
1 'polypeptide(L)' 'MAETSNKPDKEQEERIPAMQSLIDNPFLLLFIGVAMPTVFYIVWGIMEIVTIPVAP' A
#
# COMPACT_ATOMS: atom_id res chain seq x y z
N MET A 1 41.87 -28.28 -22.47
CA MET A 1 42.07 -27.67 -21.16
C MET A 1 42.18 -26.16 -21.36
N ALA A 2 41.07 -25.43 -21.25
CA ALA A 2 41.07 -23.98 -21.15
C ALA A 2 39.75 -23.59 -20.47
N GLU A 3 39.82 -23.47 -19.14
CA GLU A 3 38.76 -22.88 -18.33
C GLU A 3 38.79 -21.37 -18.56
N THR A 4 37.91 -20.86 -19.42
CA THR A 4 37.50 -19.46 -19.35
C THR A 4 36.18 -19.42 -18.59
N SER A 5 36.30 -19.18 -17.29
CA SER A 5 35.19 -18.87 -16.38
C SER A 5 34.49 -17.61 -16.87
N ASN A 6 33.49 -17.78 -17.73
CA ASN A 6 32.53 -16.72 -18.04
C ASN A 6 31.41 -16.83 -17.01
N LYS A 7 31.58 -16.11 -15.89
CA LYS A 7 30.46 -15.77 -15.01
C LYS A 7 30.03 -14.37 -15.43
N PRO A 8 28.95 -14.20 -16.21
CA PRO A 8 28.36 -12.89 -16.34
C PRO A 8 27.73 -12.56 -15.00
N ASP A 9 28.33 -11.57 -14.35
CA ASP A 9 27.66 -10.47 -13.69
C ASP A 9 26.57 -10.85 -12.69
N LYS A 10 26.99 -10.78 -11.42
CA LYS A 10 26.16 -10.44 -10.25
C LYS A 10 24.77 -9.97 -10.68
N GLU A 11 23.80 -10.84 -10.44
CA GLU A 11 22.39 -10.53 -10.30
C GLU A 11 22.30 -9.24 -9.49
N GLN A 12 22.26 -8.10 -10.17
CA GLN A 12 21.76 -6.87 -9.60
C GLN A 12 20.29 -7.18 -9.46
N GLU A 13 19.94 -7.76 -8.32
CA GLU A 13 18.57 -7.90 -7.87
C GLU A 13 18.01 -6.48 -7.86
N GLU A 14 17.39 -6.12 -8.98
CA GLU A 14 16.92 -4.80 -9.29
C GLU A 14 15.85 -4.52 -8.26
N ARG A 15 16.24 -3.80 -7.19
CA ARG A 15 15.36 -3.53 -6.05
C ARG A 15 14.12 -2.85 -6.60
N ILE A 16 13.02 -3.60 -6.65
CA ILE A 16 11.76 -3.10 -7.15
C ILE A 16 11.40 -1.87 -6.30
N PRO A 17 11.27 -0.68 -6.90
CA PRO A 17 11.00 0.52 -6.14
C PRO A 17 9.65 0.38 -5.42
N ALA A 18 9.63 0.67 -4.11
CA ALA A 18 8.45 0.42 -3.26
C ALA A 18 7.18 1.13 -3.74
N MET A 19 7.33 2.30 -4.38
CA MET A 19 6.21 3.02 -4.99
C MET A 19 5.63 2.30 -6.20
N GLN A 20 6.47 1.60 -6.97
CA GLN A 20 6.05 0.81 -8.13
C GLN A 20 5.28 -0.43 -7.68
N SER A 21 5.80 -1.17 -6.69
CA SER A 21 5.07 -2.30 -6.10
C SER A 21 3.73 -1.90 -5.49
N LEU A 22 3.57 -0.67 -5.01
CA LEU A 22 2.29 -0.18 -4.51
C LEU A 22 1.26 0.01 -5.63
N ILE A 23 1.69 0.56 -6.78
CA ILE A 23 0.82 0.85 -7.93
C ILE A 23 0.57 -0.40 -8.80
N ASP A 24 1.52 -1.33 -8.84
CA ASP A 24 1.44 -2.57 -9.62
C ASP A 24 0.48 -3.60 -9.01
N ASN A 25 0.09 -3.43 -7.74
CA ASN A 25 -0.81 -4.33 -7.02
C ASN A 25 -2.26 -3.81 -7.01
N PRO A 26 -3.16 -4.32 -7.88
CA PRO A 26 -4.52 -3.80 -7.98
C PRO A 26 -5.33 -3.96 -6.67
N PHE A 27 -5.03 -4.97 -5.86
CA PHE A 27 -5.66 -5.15 -4.54
C PHE A 27 -5.23 -4.11 -3.51
N LEU A 28 -3.97 -3.65 -3.54
CA LEU A 28 -3.50 -2.58 -2.68
C LEU A 28 -4.15 -1.25 -3.06
N LEU A 29 -4.28 -0.99 -4.36
CA LEU A 29 -5.03 0.16 -4.87
C LEU A 29 -6.50 0.11 -4.48
N LEU A 30 -7.15 -1.06 -4.63
CA LEU A 30 -8.54 -1.26 -4.21
C LEU A 30 -8.67 -1.03 -2.70
N PHE A 31 -7.80 -1.65 -1.91
CA PHE A 31 -7.81 -1.52 -0.46
C PHE A 31 -7.71 -0.06 -0.04
N ILE A 32 -6.75 0.70 -0.56
CA ILE A 32 -6.61 2.13 -0.26
C ILE A 32 -7.84 2.90 -0.75
N GLY A 33 -8.34 2.59 -1.95
CA GLY A 33 -9.49 3.25 -2.54
C GLY A 33 -10.80 3.08 -1.76
N VAL A 34 -11.00 1.93 -1.11
CA VAL A 34 -12.17 1.67 -0.25
C VAL A 34 -11.89 2.06 1.20
N ALA A 35 -10.73 1.70 1.74
CA ALA A 35 -10.38 1.96 3.13
C ALA A 35 -10.30 3.45 3.45
N MET A 36 -9.78 4.29 2.53
CA MET A 36 -9.76 5.75 2.71
C MET A 36 -11.15 6.30 3.00
N PRO A 37 -12.13 6.27 2.08
CA PRO A 37 -13.46 6.83 2.35
C PRO A 37 -14.14 6.13 3.52
N THR A 38 -13.98 4.81 3.70
CA THR A 38 -14.57 4.10 4.83
C THR A 38 -14.08 4.64 6.18
N VAL A 39 -12.76 4.77 6.37
CA VAL A 39 -12.21 5.31 7.63
C VAL A 39 -12.63 6.76 7.82
N PHE A 40 -12.59 7.58 6.76
CA PHE A 40 -13.06 8.97 6.82
C PHE A 40 -14.51 9.07 7.28
N TYR A 41 -15.43 8.29 6.68
CA TYR A 41 -16.84 8.31 7.05
C TYR A 41 -17.11 7.74 8.44
N ILE A 42 -16.34 6.73 8.88
CA ILE A 42 -16.45 6.22 10.25
C ILE A 42 -16.04 7.28 11.26
N VAL A 43 -14.87 7.91 11.08
CA VAL A 43 -14.38 8.93 12.00
C VAL A 43 -15.33 10.12 12.03
N TRP A 44 -15.79 10.58 10.86
CA TRP A 44 -16.79 11.63 10.79
C TRP A 44 -18.09 11.22 11.49
N GLY A 45 -18.62 10.03 11.21
CA GLY A 45 -19.84 9.54 11.86
C GLY A 45 -19.71 9.45 13.39
N ILE A 46 -18.55 9.03 13.91
CA ILE A 46 -18.28 9.01 15.35
C ILE A 46 -18.28 10.43 15.92
N MET A 47 -17.60 11.37 15.25
CA MET A 47 -17.60 12.77 15.67
C MET A 47 -19.02 13.33 15.72
N GLU A 48 -19.85 13.05 14.71
CA GLU A 48 -21.26 13.46 14.68
C GLU A 48 -22.01 12.92 15.90
N ILE A 49 -21.91 11.61 16.17
CA ILE A 49 -22.61 10.96 17.29
C ILE A 49 -22.20 11.54 18.64
N VAL A 50 -20.91 11.79 18.86
CA VAL A 50 -20.39 12.34 20.13
C VAL A 50 -20.86 13.78 20.36
N THR A 51 -21.14 14.52 19.29
CA THR A 51 -21.65 15.91 19.39
C THR A 51 -23.15 15.99 19.62
N ILE A 52 -23.90 14.89 19.45
CA ILE A 52 -25.33 14.87 19.71
C ILE A 52 -25.56 15.03 21.23
N PRO A 53 -26.25 16.10 21.66
CA PRO A 53 -26.58 16.26 23.06
C PRO A 53 -27.56 15.18 23.48
N VAL A 54 -27.22 14.45 24.56
CA VAL A 54 -28.16 13.54 25.20
C VAL A 54 -29.33 14.34 25.77
N ALA A 55 -30.55 13.97 25.38
CA ALA A 55 -31.76 14.59 25.92
C ALA A 55 -31.78 14.45 27.45
N PRO A 56 -32.34 15.43 28.18
CA PRO A 56 -32.35 15.46 29.64
C PRO A 56 -33.09 14.27 30.26
#